data_AF-A0A498CKK5-F1
#
_entry.id   AF-A0A498CKK5-F1
#
_cell.length_a   1.000
_cell.length_b   1.000
_cell.length_c   1.000
_cell.angle_alpha   90.00
_cell.angle_beta   90.00
_cell.angle_gamma   90.00
#
_symmetry.space_group_name_H-M   'P 1'
#
loop_
_entity.id
_entity.type
_entity.pdbx_description
1 polymer ?
#
loop_
_entity_poly.entity_id
_entity_poly.type
_entity_poly.pdbx_seq_one_letter_code
_entity_poly.pdbx_strand_id
1 'polypeptide(L)'
;MEIFIRIGYIVMIAAIVLCFYFSRKQQHGLREAVDRFAFAYVKISNHVSARPPAAELAVERGEGDAVRPLPLGEQPEAIRTVIERASGGKVVKLYDEMMDAMLEIENRCGRHRRMNSQFREPIAALFHKARTFLTASEHLENIRTAADKQAFDSFLRDQGDDRMVLLRRITGGAGEQFSALSKHYDLAAREAAEREKKRPARGR
;
A
#
# COMPACT_ATOMS: atom_id res chain seq x y z
N MET A 1 27.01 42.67 -27.59
CA MET A 1 25.94 42.46 -26.58
C MET A 1 24.90 41.43 -27.03
N GLU A 2 24.35 41.51 -28.24
CA GLU A 2 23.35 40.55 -28.75
C GLU A 2 23.76 39.06 -28.71
N ILE A 3 25.01 38.74 -29.06
CA ILE A 3 25.50 37.35 -29.07
C ILE A 3 25.48 36.73 -27.66
N PHE A 4 25.90 37.50 -26.64
CA PHE A 4 25.89 37.05 -25.25
C PHE A 4 24.46 36.84 -24.73
N ILE A 5 23.52 37.71 -25.13
CA ILE A 5 22.09 37.57 -24.80
C ILE A 5 21.52 36.31 -25.45
N ARG A 6 21.80 36.04 -26.73
CA ARG A 6 21.36 34.82 -27.43
C ARG A 6 21.95 33.54 -26.81
N ILE A 7 23.24 33.54 -26.47
CA ILE A 7 23.88 32.41 -25.77
C ILE A 7 23.21 32.19 -24.40
N GLY A 8 22.94 33.27 -23.65
CA GLY A 8 22.22 33.19 -22.38
C GLY A 8 20.84 32.54 -22.51
N TYR A 9 20.05 32.92 -23.53
CA TYR A 9 18.76 32.28 -23.80
C TYR A 9 18.88 30.80 -24.16
N ILE A 10 19.86 30.42 -24.99
CA ILE A 10 20.10 29.02 -25.36
C ILE A 10 20.43 28.17 -24.13
N VAL A 11 21.31 28.67 -23.24
CA VAL A 11 21.67 27.97 -22.00
C VAL A 11 20.46 27.84 -21.06
N MET A 12 19.65 28.90 -20.92
CA MET A 12 18.45 28.86 -20.10
C MET A 12 17.42 27.85 -20.63
N ILE A 13 17.18 27.81 -21.94
CA ILE A 13 16.29 26.82 -22.57
C ILE A 13 16.83 25.40 -22.35
N ALA A 14 18.13 25.18 -22.58
CA ALA A 14 18.76 23.88 -22.35
C ALA A 14 18.63 23.43 -20.88
N ALA A 15 18.84 24.32 -19.92
CA ALA A 15 18.65 24.04 -18.50
C ALA A 15 17.20 23.67 -18.15
N ILE A 16 16.22 24.41 -18.68
CA ILE A 16 14.79 24.12 -18.47
C ILE A 16 14.42 22.74 -19.04
N VAL A 17 14.86 22.44 -20.27
CA VAL A 17 14.61 21.14 -20.92
C VAL A 17 15.25 20.00 -20.12
N LEU A 18 16.48 20.19 -19.64
CA LEU A 18 17.19 19.20 -18.82
C LEU A 18 16.45 18.97 -17.48
N CYS A 19 16.05 20.05 -16.80
CA CYS A 19 15.25 19.98 -15.57
C CYS A 19 13.92 19.25 -15.79
N PHE A 20 13.25 19.50 -16.91
CA PHE A 20 11.98 18.84 -17.24
C PHE A 20 12.18 17.34 -17.53
N TYR A 21 13.25 16.99 -18.24
CA TYR A 21 13.62 15.60 -18.50
C TYR A 21 13.94 14.85 -17.21
N PHE A 22 14.78 15.42 -16.33
CA PHE A 22 15.09 14.82 -15.03
C PHE A 22 13.85 14.68 -14.15
N SER A 23 12.98 15.70 -14.12
CA SER A 23 11.72 15.65 -13.39
C SER A 23 10.82 14.51 -13.89
N ARG A 24 10.65 14.37 -15.22
CA ARG A 24 9.89 13.26 -15.80
C ARG A 24 10.51 11.90 -15.51
N LYS A 25 11.83 11.77 -15.63
CA LYS A 25 12.54 10.50 -15.34
C LYS A 25 12.40 10.11 -13.87
N GLN A 26 12.48 11.07 -12.95
CA GLN A 26 12.28 10.84 -11.53
C GLN A 26 10.84 10.41 -11.21
N GLN A 27 9.84 11.03 -11.85
CA GLN A 27 8.43 10.64 -11.72
C GLN A 27 8.14 9.25 -12.29
N HIS A 28 8.76 8.90 -13.42
CA HIS A 28 8.60 7.58 -14.03
C HIS A 28 9.15 6.48 -13.12
N GLY A 29 10.40 6.63 -12.67
CA GLY A 29 11.02 5.65 -11.77
C GLY A 29 10.32 5.56 -10.41
N LEU A 30 9.73 6.65 -9.92
CA LEU A 30 8.88 6.59 -8.72
C LEU A 30 7.66 5.70 -8.96
N ARG A 31 6.95 5.92 -10.06
CA ARG A 31 5.73 5.14 -10.35
C ARG A 31 6.03 3.66 -10.60
N GLU A 32 7.16 3.32 -11.21
CA GLU A 32 7.60 1.92 -11.33
C GLU A 32 7.87 1.27 -9.96
N ALA A 33 8.47 2.01 -9.02
CA ALA A 33 8.64 1.51 -7.65
C ALA A 33 7.27 1.33 -6.94
N VAL A 34 6.34 2.26 -7.15
CA VAL A 34 4.95 2.15 -6.66
C VAL A 34 4.25 0.92 -7.24
N ASP A 35 4.42 0.63 -8.54
CA ASP A 35 3.83 -0.54 -9.18
C ASP A 35 4.36 -1.83 -8.55
N ARG A 36 5.68 -1.94 -8.35
CA ARG A 36 6.30 -3.10 -7.67
C ARG A 36 5.76 -3.28 -6.26
N PHE A 37 5.70 -2.21 -5.49
CA PHE A 37 5.09 -2.22 -4.16
C PHE A 37 3.65 -2.74 -4.22
N ALA A 38 2.83 -2.17 -5.11
CA ALA A 38 1.41 -2.48 -5.23
C ALA A 38 1.20 -3.97 -5.57
N PHE A 39 2.00 -4.50 -6.50
CA PHE A 39 1.92 -5.90 -6.88
C PHE A 39 2.37 -6.83 -5.75
N ALA A 40 3.47 -6.53 -5.07
CA ALA A 40 3.94 -7.31 -3.93
C ALA A 40 2.87 -7.36 -2.82
N TYR A 41 2.35 -6.19 -2.44
CA TYR A 41 1.30 -6.05 -1.42
C TYR A 41 0.05 -6.89 -1.75
N VAL A 42 -0.50 -6.73 -2.97
CA VAL A 42 -1.72 -7.46 -3.37
C VAL A 42 -1.46 -8.95 -3.51
N LYS A 43 -0.28 -9.37 -3.97
CA LYS A 43 0.09 -10.79 -4.03
C LYS A 43 0.20 -11.41 -2.64
N ILE A 44 0.75 -10.69 -1.65
CA ILE A 44 0.77 -11.14 -0.25
C ILE A 44 -0.67 -11.30 0.25
N SER A 45 -1.48 -10.24 0.15
CA SER A 45 -2.88 -10.26 0.57
C SER A 45 -3.64 -11.44 -0.06
N ASN A 46 -3.55 -11.62 -1.38
CA ASN A 46 -4.25 -12.70 -2.06
C ASN A 46 -3.75 -14.09 -1.67
N HIS A 47 -2.46 -14.22 -1.37
CA HIS A 47 -1.88 -15.49 -0.97
C HIS A 47 -2.36 -15.89 0.42
N VAL A 48 -2.37 -14.97 1.37
CA VAL A 48 -2.85 -15.27 2.73
C VAL A 48 -4.37 -15.39 2.76
N SER A 49 -5.08 -14.45 2.15
CA SER A 49 -6.54 -14.44 2.06
C SER A 49 -7.06 -13.63 0.86
N ALA A 50 -7.50 -14.31 -0.20
CA ALA A 50 -8.09 -13.68 -1.38
C ALA A 50 -9.37 -12.90 -1.10
N ARG A 51 -10.06 -13.22 0.00
CA ARG A 51 -11.24 -12.52 0.52
C ARG A 51 -11.08 -12.33 2.03
N PRO A 52 -11.74 -11.33 2.64
CA PRO A 52 -11.75 -11.22 4.10
C PRO A 52 -12.22 -12.53 4.75
N PRO A 53 -11.50 -13.06 5.75
CA PRO A 53 -11.93 -14.25 6.47
C PRO A 53 -13.23 -13.98 7.23
N ALA A 54 -14.07 -15.00 7.37
CA ALA A 54 -15.34 -14.91 8.09
C ALA A 54 -15.14 -14.64 9.60
N ALA A 55 -14.01 -15.06 10.15
CA ALA A 55 -13.63 -14.85 11.53
C ALA A 55 -12.64 -13.67 11.68
N GLU A 56 -12.49 -13.21 12.91
CA GLU A 56 -11.40 -12.31 13.33
C GLU A 56 -10.43 -13.09 14.21
N LEU A 57 -9.26 -12.50 14.45
CA LEU A 57 -8.34 -13.02 15.45
C LEU A 57 -9.06 -13.19 16.80
N ALA A 58 -9.06 -14.40 17.34
CA ALA A 58 -9.66 -14.66 18.64
C ALA A 58 -8.70 -14.23 19.76
N VAL A 59 -9.23 -13.47 20.71
CA VAL A 59 -8.49 -12.93 21.85
C VAL A 59 -9.31 -13.08 23.13
N GLU A 60 -8.61 -13.30 24.24
CA GLU A 60 -9.11 -13.09 25.60
C GLU A 60 -8.98 -11.60 25.95
N ARG A 61 -9.99 -11.05 26.63
CA ARG A 61 -9.97 -9.67 27.11
C ARG A 61 -9.43 -9.63 28.54
N GLY A 62 -8.43 -8.77 28.76
CA GLY A 62 -7.92 -8.45 30.08
C GLY A 62 -8.54 -7.17 30.66
N GLU A 63 -7.91 -6.61 31.68
CA GLU A 63 -8.28 -5.30 32.21
C GLU A 63 -7.93 -4.17 31.23
N GLY A 64 -8.82 -3.17 31.12
CA GLY A 64 -8.60 -2.02 30.26
C GLY A 64 -8.62 -2.38 28.77
N ASP A 65 -7.57 -1.98 28.04
CA ASP A 65 -7.40 -2.27 26.60
C ASP A 65 -6.63 -3.57 26.32
N ALA A 66 -6.19 -4.26 27.38
CA ALA A 66 -5.34 -5.42 27.26
C ALA A 66 -6.09 -6.58 26.59
N VAL A 67 -5.43 -7.21 25.62
CA VAL A 67 -5.92 -8.43 24.97
C VAL A 67 -4.80 -9.45 24.92
N ARG A 68 -5.18 -10.72 24.92
CA ARG A 68 -4.26 -11.83 24.73
C ARG A 68 -4.80 -12.74 23.63
N PRO A 69 -4.10 -12.93 22.50
CA PRO A 69 -4.57 -13.85 21.47
C PRO A 69 -4.61 -15.27 22.01
N LEU A 70 -5.64 -16.01 21.61
CA LEU A 70 -5.68 -17.45 21.84
C LEU A 70 -4.48 -18.14 21.17
N PRO A 71 -3.97 -19.24 21.73
CA PRO A 71 -2.95 -20.06 21.07
C PRO A 71 -3.37 -20.45 19.65
N LEU A 72 -2.41 -20.60 18.74
CA LEU A 72 -2.69 -20.88 17.32
C LEU A 72 -3.64 -22.09 17.13
N GLY A 73 -3.52 -23.14 17.94
CA GLY A 73 -4.40 -24.32 17.86
C GLY A 73 -5.88 -24.02 18.14
N GLU A 74 -6.16 -23.00 18.95
CA GLU A 74 -7.50 -22.58 19.40
C GLU A 74 -8.06 -21.43 18.56
N GLN A 75 -7.26 -20.86 17.65
CA GLN A 75 -7.74 -19.84 16.72
C GLN A 75 -8.79 -20.42 15.76
N PRO A 76 -9.74 -19.57 15.28
CA PRO A 76 -10.69 -19.97 14.25
C PRO A 76 -9.96 -20.50 13.01
N GLU A 77 -10.50 -21.53 12.37
CA GLU A 77 -9.86 -22.21 11.24
C GLU A 77 -9.40 -21.24 10.15
N ALA A 78 -10.25 -20.26 9.80
CA ALA A 78 -9.94 -19.24 8.81
C ALA A 78 -8.70 -18.41 9.18
N ILE A 79 -8.51 -18.10 10.47
CA ILE A 79 -7.36 -17.32 10.96
C ILE A 79 -6.10 -18.19 11.00
N ARG A 80 -6.21 -19.45 11.44
CA ARG A 80 -5.09 -20.40 11.41
C ARG A 80 -4.52 -20.54 10.01
N THR A 81 -5.37 -20.78 9.01
CA THR A 81 -4.95 -20.91 7.61
C THR A 81 -4.28 -19.63 7.10
N VAL A 82 -4.77 -18.45 7.51
CA VAL A 82 -4.18 -17.17 7.13
C VAL A 82 -2.76 -17.02 7.72
N ILE A 83 -2.58 -17.35 9.00
CA ILE A 83 -1.30 -17.29 9.70
C ILE A 83 -0.31 -18.30 9.10
N GLU A 84 -0.73 -19.55 8.87
CA GLU A 84 0.10 -20.59 8.25
C GLU A 84 0.62 -20.17 6.87
N ARG A 85 -0.24 -19.54 6.07
CA ARG A 85 0.14 -19.02 4.74
C ARG A 85 1.08 -17.80 4.83
N ALA A 86 0.92 -16.98 5.86
CA ALA A 86 1.78 -15.81 6.10
C ALA A 86 3.24 -16.21 6.35
N SER A 87 3.47 -17.38 6.97
CA SER A 87 4.81 -17.90 7.28
C SER A 87 5.52 -18.58 6.10
N GLY A 88 4.90 -18.65 4.92
CA GLY A 88 5.46 -19.32 3.75
C GLY A 88 6.59 -18.55 3.08
N GLY A 89 7.60 -19.26 2.54
CA GLY A 89 8.74 -18.62 1.85
C GLY A 89 8.36 -17.75 0.64
N LYS A 90 7.16 -17.94 0.06
CA LYS A 90 6.61 -17.04 -0.96
C LYS A 90 6.29 -15.65 -0.39
N VAL A 91 5.75 -15.57 0.83
CA VAL A 91 5.42 -14.30 1.48
C VAL A 91 6.68 -13.55 1.84
N VAL A 92 7.71 -14.22 2.34
CA VAL A 92 9.02 -13.62 2.63
C VAL A 92 9.58 -12.93 1.39
N LYS A 93 9.66 -13.61 0.25
CA LYS A 93 10.15 -13.01 -1.01
C LYS A 93 9.33 -11.79 -1.45
N LEU A 94 8.01 -11.86 -1.37
CA LEU A 94 7.16 -10.73 -1.72
C LEU A 94 7.29 -9.57 -0.72
N TYR A 95 7.52 -9.87 0.55
CA TYR A 95 7.76 -8.85 1.56
C TYR A 95 9.09 -8.13 1.31
N ASP A 96 10.13 -8.86 0.93
CA ASP A 96 11.42 -8.28 0.51
C ASP A 96 11.24 -7.37 -0.72
N GLU A 97 10.53 -7.83 -1.75
CA GLU A 97 10.19 -7.01 -2.93
C GLU A 97 9.44 -5.72 -2.53
N MET A 98 8.50 -5.83 -1.59
CA MET A 98 7.73 -4.70 -1.07
C MET A 98 8.61 -3.72 -0.27
N MET A 99 9.55 -4.24 0.53
CA MET A 99 10.51 -3.44 1.31
C MET A 99 11.48 -2.69 0.41
N ASP A 100 12.07 -3.37 -0.59
CA ASP A 100 12.98 -2.75 -1.56
C ASP A 100 12.27 -1.64 -2.35
N ALA A 101 11.03 -1.90 -2.78
CA ALA A 101 10.22 -0.91 -3.46
C ALA A 101 9.92 0.29 -2.55
N MET A 102 9.63 0.07 -1.27
CA MET A 102 9.39 1.14 -0.30
C MET A 102 10.64 2.01 -0.11
N LEU A 103 11.81 1.41 0.09
CA LEU A 103 13.08 2.14 0.21
C LEU A 103 13.35 3.00 -1.03
N GLU A 104 13.08 2.47 -2.22
CA GLU A 104 13.23 3.23 -3.45
C GLU A 104 12.23 4.41 -3.54
N ILE A 105 10.97 4.21 -3.12
CA ILE A 105 9.96 5.27 -3.05
C ILE A 105 10.41 6.39 -2.11
N GLU A 106 10.93 6.05 -0.93
CA GLU A 106 11.44 7.03 0.03
C GLU A 106 12.60 7.84 -0.53
N ASN A 107 13.59 7.14 -1.12
CA ASN A 107 14.75 7.77 -1.75
C ASN A 107 14.36 8.72 -2.88
N ARG A 108 13.39 8.32 -3.73
CA ARG A 108 12.93 9.13 -4.86
C ARG A 108 12.05 10.31 -4.45
N CYS A 109 11.25 10.17 -3.39
CA CYS A 109 10.44 11.27 -2.86
C CYS A 109 11.31 12.31 -2.14
N GLY A 110 12.35 11.87 -1.42
CA GLY A 110 13.27 12.73 -0.69
C GLY A 110 12.51 13.76 0.18
N ARG A 111 12.89 15.04 0.05
CA ARG A 111 12.26 16.15 0.79
C ARG A 111 11.07 16.80 0.04
N HIS A 112 10.62 16.25 -1.08
CA HIS A 112 9.51 16.84 -1.85
C HIS A 112 8.16 16.62 -1.17
N ARG A 113 7.67 17.65 -0.46
CA ARG A 113 6.40 17.62 0.28
C ARG A 113 5.23 17.04 -0.53
N ARG A 114 5.04 17.49 -1.77
CA ARG A 114 3.96 17.00 -2.63
C ARG A 114 4.10 15.50 -2.92
N MET A 115 5.29 15.04 -3.28
CA MET A 115 5.52 13.62 -3.60
C MET A 115 5.39 12.75 -2.36
N ASN A 116 5.85 13.24 -1.20
CA ASN A 116 5.64 12.57 0.09
C ASN A 116 4.15 12.37 0.39
N SER A 117 3.34 13.44 0.29
CA SER A 117 1.89 13.35 0.54
C SER A 117 1.15 12.48 -0.49
N GLN A 118 1.58 12.51 -1.75
CA GLN A 118 0.89 11.81 -2.83
C GLN A 118 1.23 10.32 -2.86
N PHE A 119 2.49 9.96 -2.59
CA PHE A 119 3.00 8.60 -2.75
C PHE A 119 3.53 8.01 -1.45
N ARG A 120 4.55 8.61 -0.83
CA ARG A 120 5.25 8.01 0.32
C ARG A 120 4.32 7.75 1.50
N GLU A 121 3.59 8.76 1.98
CA GLU A 121 2.76 8.65 3.19
C GLU A 121 1.66 7.57 3.04
N PRO A 122 0.84 7.55 1.97
CA PRO A 122 -0.14 6.49 1.75
C PRO A 122 0.48 5.09 1.64
N ILE A 123 1.63 4.97 0.97
CA ILE A 123 2.30 3.69 0.75
C ILE A 123 2.96 3.20 2.04
N ALA A 124 3.55 4.10 2.82
CA ALA A 124 4.09 3.81 4.15
C ALA A 124 3.02 3.28 5.10
N ALA A 125 1.81 3.84 5.05
CA ALA A 125 0.69 3.35 5.85
C ALA A 125 0.33 1.90 5.49
N LEU A 126 0.27 1.57 4.19
CA LEU A 126 0.03 0.20 3.73
C LEU A 126 1.19 -0.74 4.08
N PHE A 127 2.43 -0.27 3.95
CA PHE A 127 3.63 -1.03 4.32
C PHE A 127 3.61 -1.39 5.81
N HIS A 128 3.32 -0.41 6.66
CA HIS A 128 3.19 -0.61 8.09
C HIS A 128 2.09 -1.64 8.41
N LYS A 129 0.93 -1.51 7.77
CA LYS A 129 -0.18 -2.45 7.92
C LYS A 129 0.21 -3.90 7.59
N ALA A 130 0.87 -4.11 6.45
CA ALA A 130 1.36 -5.42 6.05
C ALA A 130 2.42 -5.96 7.01
N ARG A 131 3.40 -5.13 7.40
CA ARG A 131 4.45 -5.51 8.35
C ARG A 131 3.85 -5.92 9.70
N THR A 132 2.95 -5.12 10.26
CA THR A 132 2.29 -5.42 11.53
C THR A 132 1.57 -6.76 11.48
N PHE A 133 0.80 -7.01 10.42
CA PHE A 133 0.13 -8.30 10.23
C PHE A 133 1.11 -9.48 10.13
N LEU A 134 2.18 -9.35 9.33
CA LEU A 134 3.15 -10.43 9.12
C LEU A 134 3.96 -10.73 10.38
N THR A 135 4.47 -9.70 11.06
CA THR A 135 5.19 -9.85 12.33
C THR A 135 4.30 -10.46 13.41
N ALA A 136 3.03 -10.07 13.49
CA ALA A 136 2.10 -10.65 14.45
C ALA A 136 1.67 -12.08 14.07
N SER A 137 1.65 -12.43 12.79
CA SER A 137 1.40 -13.82 12.35
C SER A 137 2.55 -14.75 12.76
N GLU A 138 3.78 -14.25 12.79
CA GLU A 138 4.94 -15.00 13.29
C GLU A 138 4.95 -15.10 14.82
N HIS A 139 4.55 -14.03 15.50
CA HIS A 139 4.60 -13.86 16.94
C HIS A 139 3.29 -13.26 17.47
N LEU A 140 2.29 -14.11 17.71
CA LEU A 140 0.97 -13.66 18.19
C LEU A 140 1.07 -12.94 19.54
N GLU A 141 2.03 -13.30 20.39
CA GLU A 141 2.31 -12.66 21.69
C GLU A 141 2.63 -11.16 21.62
N ASN A 142 2.87 -10.62 20.41
CA ASN A 142 3.04 -9.19 20.18
C ASN A 142 1.71 -8.43 20.13
N ILE A 143 0.58 -9.11 20.02
CA ILE A 143 -0.76 -8.50 20.10
C ILE A 143 -1.13 -8.40 21.57
N ARG A 144 -1.08 -7.19 22.12
CA ARG A 144 -1.25 -6.95 23.57
C ARG A 144 -2.39 -5.99 23.89
N THR A 145 -2.80 -5.19 22.91
CA THR A 145 -3.87 -4.20 23.05
C THR A 145 -4.97 -4.41 22.02
N ALA A 146 -6.16 -3.86 22.28
CA ALA A 146 -7.24 -3.82 21.30
C ALA A 146 -6.82 -3.14 19.99
N ALA A 147 -5.91 -2.16 20.05
CA ALA A 147 -5.35 -1.49 18.88
C ALA A 147 -4.46 -2.44 18.04
N ASP A 148 -3.66 -3.30 18.69
CA ASP A 148 -2.85 -4.30 17.98
C ASP A 148 -3.72 -5.31 17.24
N LYS A 149 -4.79 -5.79 17.91
CA LYS A 149 -5.78 -6.67 17.28
C LYS A 149 -6.42 -5.99 16.07
N GLN A 150 -6.87 -4.74 16.25
CA GLN A 150 -7.46 -3.98 15.15
C GLN A 150 -6.47 -3.79 14.00
N ALA A 151 -5.21 -3.50 14.28
CA ALA A 151 -4.17 -3.37 13.26
C ALA A 151 -3.95 -4.69 12.50
N PHE A 152 -3.93 -5.83 13.20
CA PHE A 152 -3.88 -7.16 12.59
C PHE A 152 -5.08 -7.40 11.65
N ASP A 153 -6.30 -7.25 12.17
CA ASP A 153 -7.53 -7.54 11.42
C ASP A 153 -7.72 -6.58 10.23
N SER A 154 -7.27 -5.32 10.37
CA SER A 154 -7.37 -4.30 9.32
C SER A 154 -6.69 -4.76 8.03
N PHE A 155 -5.54 -5.44 8.12
CA PHE A 155 -4.83 -5.95 6.94
C PHE A 155 -5.70 -6.95 6.18
N LEU A 156 -6.54 -7.72 6.84
CA LEU A 156 -7.39 -8.70 6.17
C LEU A 156 -8.69 -8.09 5.64
N ARG A 157 -9.19 -7.04 6.30
CA ARG A 157 -10.56 -6.53 6.11
C ARG A 157 -10.66 -5.30 5.22
N ASP A 158 -9.72 -4.36 5.29
CA ASP A 158 -9.83 -3.11 4.50
C ASP A 158 -9.18 -3.22 3.12
N GLN A 159 -8.98 -4.45 2.66
CA GLN A 159 -8.30 -4.77 1.42
C GLN A 159 -8.91 -4.11 0.16
N GLY A 160 -10.20 -3.78 0.19
CA GLY A 160 -10.82 -2.99 -0.87
C GLY A 160 -10.38 -1.52 -0.89
N ASP A 161 -10.25 -0.89 0.28
CA ASP A 161 -9.79 0.50 0.41
C ASP A 161 -8.29 0.61 0.15
N ASP A 162 -7.51 -0.36 0.65
CA ASP A 162 -6.07 -0.46 0.39
C ASP A 162 -5.80 -0.56 -1.12
N ARG A 163 -6.58 -1.38 -1.84
CA ARG A 163 -6.49 -1.49 -3.31
C ARG A 163 -6.87 -0.20 -4.03
N MET A 164 -7.86 0.55 -3.54
CA MET A 164 -8.20 1.86 -4.11
C MET A 164 -7.09 2.89 -3.90
N VAL A 165 -6.39 2.85 -2.75
CA VAL A 165 -5.20 3.68 -2.52
C VAL A 165 -4.12 3.37 -3.56
N LEU A 166 -3.84 2.08 -3.81
CA LEU A 166 -2.83 1.67 -4.79
C LEU A 166 -3.25 2.00 -6.24
N LEU A 167 -4.49 1.70 -6.62
CA LEU A 167 -5.01 1.91 -7.98
C LEU A 167 -4.86 3.37 -8.46
N ARG A 168 -5.03 4.35 -7.55
CA ARG A 168 -4.85 5.77 -7.87
C ARG A 168 -3.40 6.18 -8.15
N ARG A 169 -2.44 5.31 -7.85
CA ARG A 169 -1.01 5.65 -7.79
C ARG A 169 -0.17 4.84 -8.77
N ILE A 170 -0.64 3.65 -9.15
CA ILE A 170 0.01 2.82 -10.16
C ILE A 170 0.04 3.50 -11.54
N THR A 171 0.90 2.99 -12.42
CA THR A 171 0.91 3.40 -13.83
C THR A 171 -0.30 2.87 -14.58
N GLY A 172 -0.65 3.52 -15.69
CA GLY A 172 -1.72 3.03 -16.58
C GLY A 172 -1.42 1.65 -17.17
N GLY A 173 -0.14 1.35 -17.43
CA GLY A 173 0.28 0.02 -17.92
C GLY A 173 0.10 -1.10 -16.91
N ALA A 174 0.15 -0.80 -15.61
CA ALA A 174 -0.06 -1.78 -14.53
C ALA A 174 -1.54 -2.02 -14.21
N GLY A 175 -2.46 -1.18 -14.70
CA GLY A 175 -3.86 -1.15 -14.29
C GLY A 175 -4.63 -2.45 -14.56
N GLU A 176 -4.42 -3.06 -15.74
CA GLU A 176 -5.11 -4.30 -16.11
C GLU A 176 -4.67 -5.47 -15.22
N GLN A 177 -3.36 -5.66 -15.05
CA GLN A 177 -2.81 -6.70 -14.17
C GLN A 177 -3.23 -6.50 -12.71
N PHE A 178 -3.23 -5.25 -12.24
CA PHE A 178 -3.67 -4.92 -10.89
C PHE A 178 -5.16 -5.24 -10.68
N SER A 179 -5.99 -4.93 -11.67
CA SER A 179 -7.43 -5.24 -11.64
C SER A 179 -7.68 -6.75 -11.65
N ALA A 180 -6.92 -7.51 -12.44
CA ALA A 180 -7.00 -8.98 -12.47
C ALA A 180 -6.65 -9.60 -11.11
N LEU A 181 -5.60 -9.09 -10.44
CA LEU A 181 -5.25 -9.48 -9.08
C LEU A 181 -6.30 -9.05 -8.03
N SER A 182 -7.12 -8.06 -8.35
CA SER A 182 -8.11 -7.47 -7.45
C SER A 182 -9.53 -7.97 -7.70
N LYS A 183 -9.74 -8.97 -8.55
CA LYS A 183 -11.06 -9.46 -9.02
C LYS A 183 -12.09 -9.82 -7.94
N HIS A 184 -11.65 -10.05 -6.69
CA HIS A 184 -12.53 -10.35 -5.56
C HIS A 184 -13.07 -9.10 -4.85
N TYR A 185 -12.59 -7.92 -5.24
CA TYR A 185 -12.96 -6.63 -4.69
C TYR A 185 -13.57 -5.79 -5.82
N ASP A 186 -14.81 -5.34 -5.63
CA ASP A 186 -15.49 -4.48 -6.60
C ASP A 186 -14.93 -3.06 -6.55
N LEU A 187 -13.78 -2.86 -7.20
CA LEU A 187 -13.12 -1.56 -7.26
C LEU A 187 -13.93 -0.54 -8.06
N ALA A 188 -14.69 -0.98 -9.06
CA ALA A 188 -15.52 -0.11 -9.89
C ALA A 188 -16.69 0.47 -9.08
N ALA A 189 -17.40 -0.35 -8.31
CA ALA A 189 -18.46 0.13 -7.42
C ALA A 189 -17.91 1.06 -6.33
N ARG A 190 -16.74 0.74 -5.77
CA ARG A 190 -16.07 1.61 -4.78
C ARG A 190 -15.69 2.96 -5.38
N GLU A 191 -15.14 2.99 -6.59
CA GLU A 191 -14.82 4.23 -7.30
C GLU A 191 -16.08 5.05 -7.59
N ALA A 192 -17.17 4.40 -8.03
CA ALA A 192 -18.45 5.06 -8.28
C ALA A 192 -19.04 5.68 -7.00
N ALA A 193 -19.04 4.94 -5.89
CA ALA A 193 -19.54 5.41 -4.60
C ALA A 193 -18.74 6.62 -4.07
N GLU A 194 -17.42 6.65 -4.25
CA GLU A 194 -16.61 7.81 -3.89
C GLU A 194 -16.88 9.04 -4.77
N ARG A 195 -17.09 8.83 -6.08
CA ARG A 195 -17.45 9.91 -7.01
C ARG A 195 -18.80 10.53 -6.64
N GLU A 196 -19.75 9.70 -6.22
CA GLU A 196 -21.07 10.16 -5.75
C GLU A 196 -20.97 10.95 -4.45
N LYS A 197 -20.18 10.48 -3.46
CA LYS A 197 -19.92 11.21 -2.21
C LYS A 197 -19.26 12.58 -2.42
N LYS A 198 -18.44 12.71 -3.47
CA LYS A 198 -17.75 13.97 -3.82
C LYS A 198 -18.59 14.88 -4.72
N ARG A 199 -19.76 14.44 -5.18
CA ARG A 199 -20.63 15.28 -6.01
C ARG A 199 -21.19 16.39 -5.12
N PRO A 200 -20.99 17.68 -5.47
CA PRO A 200 -21.57 18.77 -4.70
C PRO A 200 -23.09 18.58 -4.68
N ALA A 201 -23.72 18.77 -3.52
CA ALA A 201 -25.17 18.77 -3.40
C ALA A 201 -25.71 19.83 -4.38
N ARG A 202 -26.26 19.39 -5.50
CA ARG A 202 -27.03 20.29 -6.37
C ARG A 202 -28.22 20.73 -5.53
N GLY A 203 -28.25 22.02 -5.20
CA GLY A 203 -29.32 22.63 -4.42
C GLY A 203 -30.69 22.20 -4.94
N ARG A 204 -31.51 21.73 -4.02
CA ARG A 204 -32.96 21.72 -4.19
C ARG A 204 -33.47 23.12 -3.89
#